data_AF-A0A7C6FSJ3-F1
#
_entry.id   AF-A0A7C6FSJ3-F1
#
_cell.length_a   1.000
_cell.length_b   1.000
_cell.length_c   1.000
_cell.angle_alpha   90.00
_cell.angle_beta   90.00
_cell.angle_gamma   90.00
#
_symmetry.space_group_name_H-M   'P 1'
#
loop_
_entity.id
_entity.type
_entity.pdbx_description
1 polymer ?
#
loop_
_entity_poly.entity_id
_entity_poly.type
_entity_poly.pdbx_seq_one_letter_code
_entity_poly.pdbx_strand_id
1 'polypeptide(L)'
;MGKAHRVGNGLRPDDHAGWSATLMAARDNPFVDFLHWELTPAHVIYDVCDGYATHDEGMGPGNYSLDNAPLPHPWCTCLWYPDTHKTLDDIGRELKGWLNGESNPRLDAAFGEWDRELEGEGNSARLVTPKTVAALGGPGSEDVSEEYRLSAKPGVGEIIFQEGYDKEMHQREIKIAKWLLAEFGGKIELRKEIRDQYVRTSDYYWNGKPWELKTIGSEAAVNSALRKGLKQLRGVDGGIVIYCDFELPDIEKLFKLIRLRMWWGRKQQTDVMVVVDDKTLTILRYKKTADD
;
A
#
# COMPACT_ATOMS: atom_id res chain seq x y z
N MET A 1 -3.73 -29.91 -4.79
CA MET A 1 -2.64 -30.01 -3.80
C MET A 1 -1.34 -29.63 -4.49
N GLY A 2 -0.97 -28.35 -4.45
CA GLY A 2 0.24 -27.83 -5.11
C GLY A 2 1.47 -28.07 -4.23
N LYS A 3 2.49 -28.70 -4.79
CA LYS A 3 3.80 -28.86 -4.15
C LYS A 3 4.55 -27.52 -4.24
N ALA A 4 4.87 -26.94 -3.09
CA ALA A 4 5.80 -25.82 -3.01
C ALA A 4 7.23 -26.35 -3.18
N HIS A 5 7.89 -25.96 -4.28
CA HIS A 5 9.34 -26.07 -4.39
C HIS A 5 9.96 -24.98 -3.51
N ARG A 6 10.54 -25.34 -2.36
CA ARG A 6 11.50 -24.48 -1.66
C ARG A 6 12.89 -24.77 -2.21
N VAL A 7 13.44 -23.78 -2.90
CA VAL A 7 14.86 -23.69 -3.21
C VAL A 7 15.52 -23.09 -1.98
N GLY A 8 16.30 -23.88 -1.25
CA GLY A 8 17.08 -23.41 -0.10
C GLY A 8 18.49 -23.94 -0.23
N ASN A 9 19.45 -23.04 -0.44
CA ASN A 9 20.87 -23.33 -0.21
C ASN A 9 21.04 -23.62 1.28
N GLY A 10 20.99 -24.90 1.67
CA GLY A 10 21.20 -25.33 3.04
C GLY A 10 22.65 -25.11 3.46
N LEU A 11 22.83 -24.35 4.54
CA LEU A 11 24.06 -24.28 5.33
C LEU A 11 24.55 -25.70 5.65
N ARG A 12 25.86 -25.93 5.65
CA ARG A 12 26.40 -27.26 5.94
C ARG A 12 26.10 -27.62 7.41
N PRO A 13 25.50 -28.78 7.70
CA PRO A 13 25.05 -29.17 9.05
C PRO A 13 26.15 -29.31 10.14
N ASP A 14 27.43 -29.31 9.77
CA ASP A 14 28.59 -29.45 10.66
C ASP A 14 29.27 -28.12 11.04
N ASP A 15 28.68 -26.99 10.67
CA ASP A 15 29.29 -25.67 10.83
C ASP A 15 28.86 -24.97 12.13
N HIS A 16 29.71 -25.03 13.17
CA HIS A 16 29.53 -24.27 14.42
C HIS A 16 29.46 -22.75 14.17
N ALA A 17 30.14 -22.24 13.14
CA ALA A 17 30.05 -20.84 12.78
C ALA A 17 28.69 -20.51 12.18
N GLY A 18 28.19 -21.36 11.26
CA GLY A 18 26.85 -21.26 10.70
C GLY A 18 25.76 -21.31 11.77
N TRP A 19 25.89 -22.22 12.73
CA TRP A 19 24.99 -22.29 13.89
C TRP A 19 25.03 -21.01 14.74
N SER A 20 26.23 -20.53 15.06
CA SER A 20 26.40 -19.34 15.89
C SER A 20 25.82 -18.10 15.21
N ALA A 21 26.10 -17.94 13.92
CA ALA A 21 25.54 -16.85 13.09
C ALA A 21 24.01 -16.92 13.04
N THR A 22 23.45 -18.13 12.93
CA THR A 22 22.00 -18.32 12.92
C THR A 22 21.36 -17.93 14.24
N LEU A 23 21.94 -18.32 15.38
CA LEU A 23 21.43 -17.90 16.69
C LEU A 23 21.57 -16.40 16.95
N MET A 24 22.65 -15.77 16.48
CA MET A 24 22.78 -14.32 16.57
C MET A 24 21.69 -13.62 15.76
N ALA A 25 21.47 -14.03 14.50
CA ALA A 25 20.40 -13.48 13.68
C ALA A 25 19.00 -13.75 14.24
N ALA A 26 18.80 -14.91 14.86
CA ALA A 26 17.55 -15.27 15.53
C ALA A 26 17.25 -14.35 16.73
N ARG A 27 18.27 -14.00 17.53
CA ARG A 27 18.13 -13.09 18.67
C ARG A 27 17.76 -11.68 18.25
N ASP A 28 18.25 -11.23 17.10
CA ASP A 28 17.94 -9.91 16.54
C ASP A 28 16.58 -9.88 15.81
N ASN A 29 15.98 -11.04 15.54
CA ASN A 29 14.68 -11.12 14.88
C ASN A 29 13.53 -11.01 15.91
N PRO A 30 12.66 -9.99 15.82
CA PRO A 30 11.61 -9.77 16.83
C PRO A 30 10.52 -10.83 16.85
N PHE A 31 10.43 -11.68 15.82
CA PHE A 31 9.40 -12.71 15.69
C PHE A 31 9.88 -14.10 16.09
N VAL A 32 11.18 -14.36 16.14
CA VAL A 32 11.68 -15.69 16.50
C VAL A 32 11.47 -15.91 18.00
N ASP A 33 10.98 -17.11 18.34
CA ASP A 33 10.76 -17.51 19.73
C ASP A 33 11.71 -18.63 20.14
N PHE A 34 12.05 -19.56 19.24
CA PHE A 34 12.87 -20.74 19.53
C PHE A 34 13.73 -21.20 18.33
N LEU A 35 14.68 -22.09 18.60
CA LEU A 35 15.37 -22.90 17.60
C LEU A 35 14.75 -24.30 17.59
N HIS A 36 14.22 -24.73 16.45
CA HIS A 36 13.74 -26.10 16.27
C HIS A 36 14.88 -27.03 15.88
N TRP A 37 14.87 -28.25 16.44
CA TRP A 37 15.79 -29.34 16.12
C TRP A 37 15.01 -30.57 15.66
N GLU A 38 15.33 -31.08 14.47
CA GLU A 38 14.74 -32.31 13.95
C GLU A 38 15.76 -33.23 13.29
N LEU A 39 15.52 -34.54 13.42
CA LEU A 39 16.35 -35.57 12.80
C LEU A 39 16.06 -35.62 11.29
N THR A 40 17.11 -35.60 10.48
CA THR A 40 16.97 -35.87 9.05
C THR A 40 17.02 -37.38 8.78
N PRO A 41 16.55 -37.86 7.63
CA PRO A 41 16.73 -39.27 7.23
C PRO A 41 18.19 -39.72 7.10
N ALA A 42 19.15 -38.80 7.07
CA ALA A 42 20.58 -39.11 7.06
C ALA A 42 21.12 -39.43 8.46
N HIS A 43 20.35 -39.15 9.51
CA HIS A 43 20.63 -39.54 10.88
C HIS A 43 20.40 -41.05 11.06
N VAL A 44 21.48 -41.84 10.98
CA VAL A 44 21.41 -43.31 10.99
C VAL A 44 21.95 -43.95 12.26
N ILE A 45 22.57 -43.16 13.14
CA ILE A 45 23.19 -43.63 14.39
C ILE A 45 22.46 -42.96 15.55
N TYR A 46 22.06 -43.75 16.55
CA TYR A 46 21.53 -43.20 17.78
C TYR A 46 22.62 -42.46 18.55
N ASP A 47 22.43 -41.17 18.78
CA ASP A 47 23.37 -40.33 19.50
C ASP A 47 22.66 -39.19 20.26
N VAL A 48 23.42 -38.14 20.59
CA VAL A 48 22.95 -36.96 21.32
C VAL A 48 21.82 -36.21 20.58
N CYS A 49 21.76 -36.26 19.25
CA CYS A 49 20.71 -35.63 18.47
C CYS A 49 19.32 -36.23 18.71
N ASP A 50 19.23 -37.52 19.01
CA ASP A 50 17.95 -38.16 19.37
C ASP A 50 17.39 -37.56 20.67
N GLY A 51 18.28 -37.28 21.62
CA GLY A 51 17.95 -36.51 22.82
C GLY A 51 17.52 -35.10 22.46
N TYR A 52 18.22 -34.45 21.52
CA TYR A 52 17.88 -33.08 21.13
C TYR A 52 16.49 -32.96 20.48
N ALA A 53 16.16 -33.84 19.56
CA ALA A 53 14.88 -33.82 18.85
C ALA A 53 13.66 -34.15 19.73
N THR A 54 13.88 -34.76 20.90
CA THR A 54 12.80 -35.17 21.82
C THR A 54 12.72 -34.34 23.10
N HIS A 55 13.71 -33.47 23.34
CA HIS A 55 13.71 -32.53 24.47
C HIS A 55 12.58 -31.51 24.33
N ASP A 56 11.95 -31.14 25.44
CA ASP A 56 10.84 -30.18 25.45
C ASP A 56 10.95 -29.26 26.68
N GLU A 57 11.07 -27.95 26.44
CA GLU A 57 11.11 -26.89 27.45
C GLU A 57 9.74 -26.25 27.72
N GLY A 58 8.67 -26.90 27.26
CA GLY A 58 7.31 -26.37 27.26
C GLY A 58 6.92 -25.64 25.96
N MET A 59 7.78 -25.69 24.94
CA MET A 59 7.56 -25.11 23.60
C MET A 59 7.26 -26.18 22.54
N GLY A 60 7.27 -27.46 22.93
CA GLY A 60 7.10 -28.60 22.04
C GLY A 60 8.43 -29.33 21.79
N PRO A 61 8.36 -30.59 21.34
CA PRO A 61 9.54 -31.42 21.14
C PRO A 61 10.52 -30.81 20.13
N GLY A 62 11.80 -30.79 20.49
CA GLY A 62 12.89 -30.24 19.69
C GLY A 62 12.95 -28.71 19.68
N ASN A 63 12.08 -28.02 20.43
CA ASN A 63 12.10 -26.55 20.50
C ASN A 63 12.90 -26.06 21.70
N TYR A 64 13.96 -25.33 21.40
CA TYR A 64 14.86 -24.75 22.38
C TYR A 64 14.71 -23.25 22.46
N SER A 65 14.74 -22.71 23.67
CA SER A 65 14.99 -21.28 23.84
C SER A 65 16.34 -20.91 23.17
N LEU A 66 16.43 -19.70 22.60
CA LEU A 66 17.65 -19.27 21.88
C LEU A 66 18.91 -19.26 22.76
N ASP A 67 18.75 -19.20 24.09
CA ASP A 67 19.84 -19.23 25.05
C ASP A 67 20.22 -20.65 25.50
N ASN A 68 19.35 -21.64 25.31
CA ASN A 68 19.60 -23.03 25.67
C ASN A 68 19.72 -23.97 24.45
N ALA A 69 19.72 -23.42 23.25
CA ALA A 69 19.86 -24.18 22.02
C ALA A 69 21.17 -24.99 22.01
N PRO A 70 21.13 -26.29 21.67
CA PRO A 70 22.31 -27.13 21.68
C PRO A 70 23.20 -26.87 20.47
N LEU A 71 24.50 -27.06 20.66
CA LEU A 71 25.48 -27.07 19.58
C LEU A 71 25.38 -28.36 18.76
N PRO A 72 25.46 -28.29 17.41
CA PRO A 72 25.60 -29.48 16.59
C PRO A 72 26.88 -30.21 16.91
N HIS A 73 26.82 -31.53 17.06
CA HIS A 73 28.01 -32.35 17.26
C HIS A 73 28.79 -32.49 15.93
N PRO A 74 30.05 -32.96 15.97
CA PRO A 74 30.83 -33.19 14.76
C PRO A 74 30.11 -34.13 13.79
N TRP A 75 30.10 -33.80 12.50
CA TRP A 75 29.41 -34.56 11.45
C TRP A 75 27.89 -34.71 11.65
N CYS A 76 27.27 -33.83 12.44
CA CYS A 76 25.83 -33.77 12.55
C CYS A 76 25.21 -33.62 11.15
N THR A 77 24.15 -34.38 10.88
CA THR A 77 23.37 -34.26 9.63
C THR A 77 21.92 -33.86 9.91
N CYS A 78 21.59 -33.55 11.16
CA CYS A 78 20.28 -33.08 11.57
C CYS A 78 20.00 -31.66 11.09
N LEU A 79 18.72 -31.30 11.06
CA LEU A 79 18.27 -29.98 10.67
C LEU A 79 17.93 -29.17 11.92
N TRP A 80 18.35 -27.92 11.92
CA TRP A 80 17.97 -26.95 12.92
C TRP A 80 17.64 -25.63 12.25
N TYR A 81 16.61 -24.93 12.73
CA TYR A 81 16.20 -23.65 12.19
C TYR A 81 15.45 -22.80 13.22
N PRO A 82 15.58 -21.47 13.19
CA PRO A 82 14.77 -20.59 14.03
C PRO A 82 13.32 -20.58 13.56
N ASP A 83 12.38 -20.53 14.49
CA ASP A 83 10.94 -20.48 14.19
C ASP A 83 10.16 -19.74 15.30
N THR A 84 8.86 -19.60 15.08
CA THR A 84 7.91 -18.90 15.97
C THR A 84 6.62 -19.68 16.13
N HIS A 85 5.95 -19.48 17.26
CA HIS A 85 4.58 -19.99 17.44
C HIS A 85 3.52 -19.11 16.76
N LYS A 86 3.89 -17.92 16.28
CA LYS A 86 2.96 -16.97 15.66
C LYS A 86 2.61 -17.41 14.24
N THR A 87 1.35 -17.27 13.89
CA THR A 87 0.95 -17.39 12.48
C THR A 87 1.34 -16.13 11.70
N LEU A 88 1.38 -16.22 10.37
CA LEU A 88 1.61 -15.04 9.52
C LEU A 88 0.53 -13.96 9.71
N ASP A 89 -0.71 -14.35 10.02
CA ASP A 89 -1.80 -13.41 10.30
C ASP A 89 -1.61 -12.68 11.64
N ASP A 90 -1.06 -13.36 12.65
CA ASP A 90 -0.73 -12.74 13.94
C ASP A 90 0.39 -11.71 13.76
N ILE A 91 1.45 -12.10 13.05
CA ILE A 91 2.58 -11.22 12.71
C ILE A 91 2.08 -10.01 11.92
N GLY A 92 1.22 -10.23 10.92
CA GLY A 92 0.65 -9.15 10.10
C GLY A 92 -0.21 -8.18 10.91
N ARG A 93 -1.01 -8.69 11.87
CA ARG A 93 -1.80 -7.84 12.77
C ARG A 93 -0.92 -7.02 13.70
N GLU A 94 0.11 -7.61 14.28
CA GLU A 94 1.06 -6.96 15.18
C GLU A 94 1.83 -5.84 14.47
N LEU A 95 2.36 -6.12 13.28
CA LEU A 95 3.01 -5.12 12.43
C LEU A 95 2.07 -3.98 12.05
N LYS A 96 0.83 -4.30 11.69
CA LYS A 96 -0.18 -3.28 11.36
C LYS A 96 -0.52 -2.42 12.58
N GLY A 97 -0.67 -3.00 13.76
CA GLY A 97 -0.93 -2.26 15.00
C GLY A 97 0.21 -1.28 15.30
N TRP A 98 1.45 -1.77 15.24
CA TRP A 98 2.64 -0.97 15.45
C TRP A 98 2.77 0.20 14.47
N LEU A 99 2.58 -0.04 13.16
CA LEU A 99 2.55 1.02 12.14
C LEU A 99 1.43 2.06 12.36
N ASN A 100 0.38 1.71 13.09
CA ASN A 100 -0.71 2.63 13.44
C ASN A 100 -0.46 3.38 14.76
N GLY A 101 0.69 3.17 15.40
CA GLY A 101 1.10 3.84 16.63
C GLY A 101 0.83 3.05 17.92
N GLU A 102 0.53 1.75 17.83
CA GLU A 102 0.52 0.90 19.02
C GLU A 102 1.96 0.64 19.49
N SER A 103 2.20 0.68 20.80
CA SER A 103 3.52 0.39 21.35
C SER A 103 3.80 -1.12 21.33
N ASN A 104 4.98 -1.50 20.84
CA ASN A 104 5.45 -2.87 20.88
C ASN A 104 6.97 -2.89 21.14
N PRO A 105 7.42 -3.21 22.36
CA PRO A 105 8.83 -3.15 22.72
C PRO A 105 9.77 -3.97 21.84
N ARG A 106 9.33 -5.13 21.32
CA ARG A 106 10.16 -5.97 20.44
C ARG A 106 10.34 -5.31 19.07
N LEU A 107 9.27 -4.73 18.52
CA LEU A 107 9.34 -4.01 17.24
C LEU A 107 10.02 -2.64 17.38
N ASP A 108 9.83 -1.95 18.51
CA ASP A 108 10.50 -0.69 18.82
C ASP A 108 12.03 -0.89 18.89
N ALA A 109 12.48 -1.98 19.50
CA ALA A 109 13.90 -2.32 19.56
C ALA A 109 14.46 -2.73 18.19
N ALA A 110 13.72 -3.53 17.41
CA ALA A 110 14.19 -4.05 16.12
C ALA A 110 14.12 -3.01 14.98
N PHE A 111 13.09 -2.16 14.99
CA PHE A 111 12.75 -1.29 13.87
C PHE A 111 12.59 0.19 14.27
N GLY A 112 12.63 0.56 15.55
CA GLY A 112 12.36 1.93 15.98
C GLY A 112 13.44 2.95 15.62
N GLU A 113 14.70 2.54 15.41
CA GLU A 113 15.70 3.43 14.78
C GLU A 113 15.38 3.65 13.31
N TRP A 114 15.09 2.58 12.58
CA TRP A 114 14.66 2.65 11.18
C TRP A 114 13.39 3.49 11.01
N ASP A 115 12.41 3.37 11.91
CA ASP A 115 11.18 4.18 11.90
C ASP A 115 11.47 5.67 12.14
N ARG A 116 12.34 6.00 13.11
CA ARG A 116 12.76 7.38 13.38
C ARG A 116 13.61 7.97 12.26
N GLU A 117 14.44 7.17 11.60
CA GLU A 117 15.17 7.56 10.40
C GLU A 117 14.22 7.85 9.24
N LEU A 118 13.18 7.02 9.04
CA LEU A 118 12.12 7.28 8.08
C LEU A 118 11.34 8.58 8.38
N GLU A 119 11.22 8.96 9.66
CA GLU A 119 10.63 10.23 10.06
C GLU A 119 11.58 11.44 9.89
N GLY A 120 12.90 11.23 10.06
CA GLY A 120 13.93 12.28 10.01
C GLY A 120 14.55 12.54 8.63
N GLU A 121 14.57 11.55 7.75
CA GLU A 121 15.10 11.63 6.39
C GLU A 121 13.96 11.73 5.37
N GLY A 122 13.68 12.95 4.90
CA GLY A 122 12.65 13.20 3.90
C GLY A 122 12.96 12.62 2.51
N ASN A 123 12.95 11.29 2.33
CA ASN A 123 13.22 10.66 1.03
C ASN A 123 12.43 9.34 0.76
N SER A 124 11.31 9.49 0.06
CA SER A 124 10.94 8.81 -1.19
C SER A 124 11.17 7.30 -1.44
N ALA A 125 10.77 6.43 -0.53
CA ALA A 125 10.42 5.04 -0.89
C ALA A 125 9.25 4.56 -0.02
N ARG A 126 8.15 5.32 -0.05
CA ARG A 126 7.03 5.12 0.87
C ARG A 126 6.13 3.98 0.45
N LEU A 127 5.83 3.09 1.41
CA LEU A 127 4.47 2.57 1.57
C LEU A 127 3.52 3.78 1.57
N VAL A 128 2.82 3.99 0.46
CA VAL A 128 1.92 5.13 0.31
C VAL A 128 0.71 4.91 1.20
N THR A 129 0.75 5.54 2.37
CA THR A 129 -0.40 5.63 3.27
C THR A 129 -1.17 6.92 2.99
N PRO A 130 -2.49 6.98 3.25
CA PRO A 130 -3.26 8.22 3.08
C PRO A 130 -2.63 9.44 3.79
N LYS A 131 -2.05 9.22 4.99
CA LYS A 131 -1.32 10.26 5.75
C LYS A 131 -0.09 10.81 5.03
N THR A 132 0.68 9.97 4.33
CA THR A 132 1.87 10.45 3.60
C THR A 132 1.49 11.20 2.32
N VAL A 133 0.33 10.88 1.73
CA VAL A 133 -0.21 11.59 0.57
C VAL A 133 -0.70 13.00 0.92
N ALA A 134 -1.32 13.18 2.08
CA ALA A 134 -1.71 14.50 2.62
C ALA A 134 -0.51 15.45 2.74
N ALA A 135 0.62 14.95 3.26
CA ALA A 135 1.87 15.71 3.38
C ALA A 135 2.50 16.08 2.02
N LEU A 136 2.28 15.26 0.98
CA LEU A 136 2.78 15.49 -0.37
C LEU A 136 1.97 16.54 -1.15
N GLY A 137 0.69 16.75 -0.80
CA GLY A 137 -0.19 17.74 -1.43
C GLY A 137 0.30 19.19 -1.33
N GLY A 138 1.06 19.50 -0.26
CA GLY A 138 1.71 20.79 -0.04
C GLY A 138 0.83 21.89 0.58
N PRO A 139 1.34 23.13 0.69
CA PRO A 139 0.60 24.23 1.31
C PRO A 139 -0.70 24.56 0.58
N GLY A 140 -1.81 24.61 1.32
CA GLY A 140 -3.15 24.90 0.78
C GLY A 140 -3.90 23.70 0.21
N SER A 141 -3.39 22.47 0.40
CA SER A 141 -4.13 21.22 0.19
C SER A 141 -4.53 20.58 1.51
N GLU A 142 -5.68 19.92 1.53
CA GLU A 142 -6.21 19.15 2.64
C GLU A 142 -6.58 17.76 2.14
N ASP A 143 -6.17 16.71 2.84
CA ASP A 143 -6.63 15.35 2.53
C ASP A 143 -8.05 15.17 3.06
N VAL A 144 -8.98 15.00 2.13
CA VAL A 144 -10.41 14.83 2.40
C VAL A 144 -10.86 13.41 2.13
N SER A 145 -9.94 12.45 2.00
CA SER A 145 -10.26 11.03 1.78
C SER A 145 -11.22 10.50 2.85
N GLU A 146 -11.01 10.86 4.13
CA GLU A 146 -11.90 10.50 5.23
C GLU A 146 -13.29 11.15 5.11
N GLU A 147 -13.38 12.41 4.69
CA GLU A 147 -14.67 13.10 4.47
C GLU A 147 -15.52 12.35 3.43
N TYR A 148 -14.90 11.94 2.32
CA TYR A 148 -15.56 11.16 1.29
C TYR A 148 -15.92 9.75 1.77
N ARG A 149 -15.04 9.09 2.54
CA ARG A 149 -15.32 7.77 3.13
C ARG A 149 -16.50 7.80 4.10
N LEU A 150 -16.57 8.79 4.98
CA LEU A 150 -17.64 8.91 5.99
C LEU A 150 -18.99 9.27 5.38
N SER A 151 -18.99 10.03 4.28
CA SER A 151 -20.20 10.40 3.55
C SER A 151 -20.61 9.38 2.48
N ALA A 152 -19.74 8.41 2.18
CA ALA A 152 -19.97 7.38 1.18
C ALA A 152 -21.22 6.57 1.49
N LYS A 153 -22.03 6.33 0.47
CA LYS A 153 -23.14 5.37 0.50
C LYS A 153 -22.95 4.39 -0.65
N PRO A 154 -22.03 3.42 -0.50
CA PRO A 154 -21.69 2.45 -1.54
C PRO A 154 -22.94 1.85 -2.21
N GLY A 155 -23.02 1.96 -3.54
CA GLY A 155 -24.11 1.41 -4.36
C GLY A 155 -25.45 2.17 -4.29
N VAL A 156 -25.57 3.22 -3.47
CA VAL A 156 -26.80 4.02 -3.35
C VAL A 156 -26.73 5.24 -4.27
N GLY A 157 -27.62 5.32 -5.25
CA GLY A 157 -27.69 6.43 -6.21
C GLY A 157 -28.10 5.96 -7.60
N GLU A 158 -27.82 6.78 -8.61
CA GLU A 158 -28.15 6.47 -10.00
C GLU A 158 -27.13 7.08 -10.97
N ILE A 159 -26.95 6.39 -12.10
CA ILE A 159 -26.19 6.89 -13.25
C ILE A 159 -27.18 7.30 -14.33
N ILE A 160 -27.20 8.58 -14.67
CA ILE A 160 -28.07 9.17 -15.69
C ILE A 160 -27.23 9.49 -16.91
N PHE A 161 -27.68 9.00 -18.07
CA PHE A 161 -27.11 9.33 -19.36
C PHE A 161 -27.96 10.41 -20.02
N GLN A 162 -27.34 11.50 -20.46
CA GLN A 162 -28.03 12.49 -21.27
C GLN A 162 -28.51 11.86 -22.59
N GLU A 163 -29.63 12.34 -23.10
CA GLU A 163 -30.18 11.89 -24.37
C GLU A 163 -29.15 12.02 -25.50
N GLY A 164 -28.91 10.93 -26.22
CA GLY A 164 -27.92 10.86 -27.30
C GLY A 164 -26.47 10.71 -26.85
N TYR A 165 -26.20 10.29 -25.60
CA TYR A 165 -24.88 9.87 -25.15
C TYR A 165 -24.45 8.55 -25.80
N ASP A 166 -23.24 8.54 -26.39
CA ASP A 166 -22.69 7.37 -27.06
C ASP A 166 -22.07 6.42 -26.05
N LYS A 167 -22.77 5.33 -25.74
CA LYS A 167 -22.30 4.35 -24.76
C LYS A 167 -21.16 3.49 -25.29
N GLU A 168 -21.02 3.35 -26.60
CA GLU A 168 -20.00 2.48 -27.20
C GLU A 168 -18.63 3.14 -27.20
N MET A 169 -18.58 4.45 -27.47
CA MET A 169 -17.33 5.21 -27.56
C MET A 169 -16.73 5.56 -26.19
N HIS A 170 -17.55 5.67 -25.14
CA HIS A 170 -17.15 6.17 -23.82
C HIS A 170 -17.08 5.09 -22.71
N GLN A 171 -16.59 3.89 -23.04
CA GLN A 171 -16.52 2.75 -22.10
C GLN A 171 -15.76 3.06 -20.80
N ARG A 172 -14.69 3.86 -20.88
CA ARG A 172 -13.87 4.21 -19.69
C ARG A 172 -14.63 5.12 -18.74
N GLU A 173 -15.33 6.13 -19.24
CA GLU A 173 -16.16 7.02 -18.43
C GLU A 173 -17.27 6.23 -17.74
N ILE A 174 -17.91 5.31 -18.47
CA ILE A 174 -18.92 4.41 -17.91
C ILE A 174 -18.31 3.52 -16.82
N LYS A 175 -17.11 2.99 -17.02
CA LYS A 175 -16.40 2.19 -16.02
C LYS A 175 -16.18 3.00 -14.74
N ILE A 176 -15.64 4.21 -14.84
CA ILE A 176 -15.36 5.07 -13.68
C ILE A 176 -16.65 5.53 -13.01
N ALA A 177 -17.71 5.85 -13.76
CA ALA A 177 -19.00 6.21 -13.18
C ALA A 177 -19.62 5.06 -12.38
N LYS A 178 -19.54 3.82 -12.89
CA LYS A 178 -19.96 2.63 -12.15
C LYS A 178 -19.14 2.43 -10.88
N TRP A 179 -17.83 2.63 -10.98
CA TRP A 179 -16.93 2.54 -9.83
C TRP A 179 -17.25 3.61 -8.76
N LEU A 180 -17.46 4.88 -9.16
CA LEU A 180 -17.84 5.96 -8.24
C LEU A 180 -19.15 5.66 -7.52
N LEU A 181 -20.16 5.14 -8.23
CA LEU A 181 -21.43 4.72 -7.61
C LEU A 181 -21.20 3.57 -6.62
N ALA A 182 -20.37 2.58 -6.98
CA ALA A 182 -20.09 1.44 -6.11
C ALA A 182 -19.31 1.85 -4.85
N GLU A 183 -18.32 2.73 -4.98
CA GLU A 183 -17.43 3.11 -3.89
C GLU A 183 -18.03 4.20 -2.99
N PHE A 184 -18.58 5.26 -3.58
CA PHE A 184 -19.03 6.45 -2.85
C PHE A 184 -20.54 6.67 -2.93
N GLY A 185 -21.21 6.10 -3.93
CA GLY A 185 -22.62 6.35 -4.19
C GLY A 185 -22.88 7.71 -4.86
N GLY A 186 -24.14 8.15 -4.82
CA GLY A 186 -24.57 9.46 -5.30
C GLY A 186 -25.11 9.44 -6.73
N LYS A 187 -25.51 10.64 -7.18
CA LYS A 187 -26.11 10.86 -8.50
C LYS A 187 -25.01 11.24 -9.48
N ILE A 188 -24.82 10.46 -10.54
CA ILE A 188 -23.80 10.68 -11.56
C ILE A 188 -24.48 10.92 -12.90
N GLU A 189 -24.28 12.11 -13.47
CA GLU A 189 -24.85 12.49 -14.77
C GLU A 189 -23.74 12.57 -15.81
N LEU A 190 -23.75 11.67 -16.80
CA LEU A 190 -22.85 11.71 -17.95
C LEU A 190 -23.50 12.52 -19.07
N ARG A 191 -22.78 13.55 -19.54
CA ARG A 191 -23.29 14.47 -20.56
C ARG A 191 -22.67 14.18 -21.92
N LYS A 192 -23.42 14.47 -22.97
CA LYS A 192 -22.92 14.36 -24.35
C LYS A 192 -21.81 15.40 -24.56
N GLU A 193 -20.69 14.98 -25.14
CA GLU A 193 -19.67 15.93 -25.62
C GLU A 193 -20.31 16.86 -26.66
N ILE A 194 -20.36 18.15 -26.34
CA ILE A 194 -20.69 19.18 -27.33
C ILE A 194 -19.38 19.47 -28.07
N ARG A 195 -19.28 19.07 -29.35
CA ARG A 195 -18.16 19.42 -30.24
C ARG A 195 -18.22 20.89 -30.69
N ASP A 196 -18.55 21.80 -29.79
CA ASP A 196 -18.42 23.23 -30.02
C ASP A 196 -17.11 23.69 -29.39
N GLN A 197 -16.24 24.32 -30.18
CA GLN A 197 -14.88 24.70 -29.77
C GLN A 197 -14.88 25.70 -28.60
N TYR A 198 -16.04 26.32 -28.31
CA TYR A 198 -16.22 27.34 -27.28
C TYR A 198 -16.89 26.84 -25.99
N VAL A 199 -17.66 25.75 -26.03
CA VAL A 199 -18.41 25.19 -24.88
C VAL A 199 -17.85 23.82 -24.52
N ARG A 200 -16.85 23.79 -23.63
CA ARG A 200 -16.29 22.53 -23.11
C ARG A 200 -17.02 22.16 -21.82
N THR A 201 -17.77 21.06 -21.86
CA THR A 201 -18.47 20.47 -20.72
C THR A 201 -17.56 19.48 -20.00
N SER A 202 -17.65 19.41 -18.67
CA SER A 202 -17.00 18.37 -17.87
C SER A 202 -17.56 17.00 -18.20
N ASP A 203 -16.74 15.95 -18.07
CA ASP A 203 -17.13 14.58 -18.46
C ASP A 203 -18.36 14.07 -17.71
N TYR A 204 -18.49 14.39 -16.41
CA TYR A 204 -19.69 14.07 -15.64
C TYR A 204 -19.95 15.08 -14.53
N TYR A 205 -21.19 15.07 -14.04
CA TYR A 205 -21.59 15.75 -12.82
C TYR A 205 -21.85 14.71 -11.74
N TRP A 206 -21.16 14.83 -10.61
CA TRP A 206 -21.36 13.95 -9.46
C TRP A 206 -21.89 14.76 -8.28
N ASN A 207 -23.08 14.38 -7.81
CA ASN A 207 -23.85 15.11 -6.79
C ASN A 207 -23.99 16.62 -7.12
N GLY A 208 -24.19 16.93 -8.41
CA GLY A 208 -24.36 18.30 -8.90
C GLY A 208 -23.07 19.10 -9.10
N LYS A 209 -21.89 18.56 -8.76
CA LYS A 209 -20.59 19.19 -9.01
C LYS A 209 -19.96 18.64 -10.30
N PRO A 210 -19.28 19.47 -11.12
CA PRO A 210 -18.57 19.00 -12.30
C PRO A 210 -17.30 18.23 -11.94
N TRP A 211 -17.07 17.11 -12.61
CA TRP A 211 -15.87 16.29 -12.47
C TRP A 211 -15.28 15.94 -13.84
N GLU A 212 -13.96 16.02 -13.93
CA GLU A 212 -13.20 15.72 -15.14
C GLU A 212 -12.37 14.45 -14.96
N LEU A 213 -12.49 13.50 -15.88
CA LEU A 213 -11.68 12.29 -15.91
C LEU A 213 -10.44 12.49 -16.79
N LYS A 214 -9.28 12.15 -16.22
CA LYS A 214 -8.04 12.04 -16.96
C LYS A 214 -7.43 10.67 -16.76
N THR A 215 -7.46 9.87 -17.82
CA THR A 215 -6.67 8.65 -17.88
C THR A 215 -5.24 8.99 -18.26
N ILE A 216 -4.30 8.52 -17.46
CA ILE A 216 -2.87 8.64 -17.70
C ILE A 216 -2.28 7.26 -17.86
N GLY A 217 -1.49 7.06 -18.92
CA GLY A 217 -0.72 5.83 -19.17
C GLY A 217 0.79 6.02 -18.98
N SER A 218 1.23 7.18 -18.48
CA SER A 218 2.63 7.44 -18.13
C SER A 218 2.74 8.66 -17.20
N GLU A 219 3.81 8.71 -16.40
CA GLU A 219 4.09 9.85 -15.51
C GLU A 219 4.21 11.19 -16.26
N ALA A 220 4.82 11.17 -17.46
CA ALA A 220 4.99 12.36 -18.28
C ALA A 220 3.65 12.98 -18.73
N ALA A 221 2.58 12.18 -18.78
CA ALA A 221 1.25 12.63 -19.18
C ALA A 221 0.52 13.42 -18.08
N VAL A 222 0.90 13.28 -16.81
CA VAL A 222 0.23 13.87 -15.63
C VAL A 222 0.09 15.40 -15.77
N ASN A 223 1.20 16.10 -16.03
CA ASN A 223 1.20 17.56 -16.08
C ASN A 223 0.29 18.10 -17.21
N SER A 224 0.32 17.44 -18.37
CA SER A 224 -0.53 17.78 -19.51
C SER A 224 -2.01 17.51 -19.22
N ALA A 225 -2.31 16.37 -18.60
CA ALA A 225 -3.65 15.96 -18.20
C ALA A 225 -4.27 16.96 -17.21
N LEU A 226 -3.56 17.27 -16.11
CA LEU A 226 -3.99 18.23 -15.11
C LEU A 226 -4.19 19.64 -15.69
N ARG A 227 -3.26 20.10 -16.54
CA ARG A 227 -3.41 21.39 -17.23
C ARG A 227 -4.68 21.46 -18.06
N LYS A 228 -4.99 20.39 -18.80
CA LYS A 228 -6.19 20.33 -19.63
C LYS A 228 -7.46 20.26 -18.78
N GLY A 229 -7.47 19.43 -17.72
CA GLY A 229 -8.62 19.28 -16.85
C GLY A 229 -8.96 20.54 -16.06
N LEU A 230 -7.98 21.23 -15.48
CA LEU A 230 -8.20 22.52 -14.82
C LEU A 230 -8.78 23.58 -15.78
N LYS A 231 -8.36 23.56 -17.06
CA LYS A 231 -8.91 24.46 -18.09
C LYS A 231 -10.36 24.13 -18.43
N GLN A 232 -10.82 22.89 -18.25
CA GLN A 232 -12.20 22.48 -18.46
C GLN A 232 -13.11 22.93 -17.30
N LEU A 233 -12.61 22.94 -16.06
CA LEU A 233 -13.38 23.36 -14.88
C LEU A 233 -13.64 24.89 -14.79
N ARG A 234 -12.96 25.73 -15.60
CA ARG A 234 -13.18 27.19 -15.80
C ARG A 234 -13.76 27.99 -14.60
N GLY A 235 -13.22 27.83 -13.38
CA GLY A 235 -13.61 28.64 -12.22
C GLY A 235 -14.84 28.14 -11.44
N VAL A 236 -15.39 26.97 -11.80
CA VAL A 236 -16.44 26.30 -11.03
C VAL A 236 -15.81 25.30 -10.07
N ASP A 237 -16.29 25.28 -8.83
CA ASP A 237 -15.88 24.29 -7.85
C ASP A 237 -16.29 22.88 -8.32
N GLY A 238 -15.33 21.96 -8.26
CA GLY A 238 -15.51 20.63 -8.83
C GLY A 238 -14.32 19.74 -8.51
N GLY A 239 -14.15 18.68 -9.31
CA GLY A 239 -13.04 17.76 -9.10
C GLY A 239 -12.40 17.23 -10.38
N ILE A 240 -11.23 16.64 -10.20
CA ILE A 240 -10.51 15.92 -11.25
C ILE A 240 -10.25 14.51 -10.75
N VAL A 241 -10.68 13.51 -11.52
CA VAL A 241 -10.31 12.11 -11.30
C VAL A 241 -9.11 11.80 -12.19
N ILE A 242 -7.98 11.48 -11.57
CA ILE A 242 -6.80 10.94 -12.24
C ILE A 242 -6.88 9.42 -12.14
N TYR A 243 -7.11 8.76 -13.27
CA TYR A 243 -7.11 7.31 -13.35
C TYR A 243 -5.79 6.82 -13.95
N CYS A 244 -5.06 6.02 -13.18
CA CYS A 244 -3.83 5.38 -13.61
C CYS A 244 -4.15 3.96 -14.07
N ASP A 245 -3.98 3.68 -15.36
CA ASP A 245 -4.20 2.35 -15.96
C ASP A 245 -2.92 1.48 -15.98
N PHE A 246 -1.96 1.80 -15.11
CA PHE A 246 -0.66 1.15 -15.00
C PHE A 246 -0.18 1.13 -13.54
N GLU A 247 0.69 0.18 -13.21
CA GLU A 247 1.42 0.19 -11.93
C GLU A 247 2.21 1.50 -11.82
N LEU A 248 1.85 2.33 -10.83
CA LEU A 248 2.51 3.61 -10.60
C LEU A 248 3.96 3.36 -10.13
N PRO A 249 4.99 3.80 -10.89
CA PRO A 249 6.37 3.61 -10.49
C PRO A 249 6.77 4.55 -9.34
N ASP A 250 6.21 5.76 -9.30
CA ASP A 250 6.53 6.76 -8.28
C ASP A 250 5.33 7.67 -7.96
N ILE A 251 4.65 7.34 -6.86
CA ILE A 251 3.52 8.09 -6.34
C ILE A 251 3.95 9.47 -5.80
N GLU A 252 5.15 9.62 -5.25
CA GLU A 252 5.60 10.92 -4.74
C GLU A 252 5.82 11.91 -5.85
N LYS A 253 6.41 11.47 -6.95
CA LYS A 253 6.57 12.27 -8.17
C LYS A 253 5.22 12.65 -8.76
N LEU A 254 4.23 11.75 -8.75
CA LEU A 254 2.86 12.06 -9.14
C LEU A 254 2.29 13.21 -8.28
N PHE A 255 2.34 13.09 -6.95
CA PHE A 255 1.84 14.14 -6.05
C PHE A 255 2.63 15.44 -6.16
N LYS A 256 3.95 15.38 -6.39
CA LYS A 256 4.77 16.57 -6.65
C LYS A 256 4.33 17.28 -7.92
N LEU A 257 4.02 16.55 -8.99
CA LEU A 257 3.50 17.13 -10.23
C LEU A 257 2.09 17.71 -10.04
N ILE A 258 1.22 17.03 -9.31
CA ILE A 258 -0.11 17.54 -8.93
C ILE A 258 0.05 18.84 -8.15
N ARG A 259 0.84 18.83 -7.07
CA ARG A 259 1.12 20.00 -6.23
C ARG A 259 1.63 21.18 -7.03
N LEU A 260 2.69 20.99 -7.82
CA LEU A 260 3.26 22.06 -8.64
C LEU A 260 2.16 22.64 -9.53
N ARG A 261 1.40 21.80 -10.23
CA ARG A 261 0.36 22.29 -11.14
C ARG A 261 -0.77 23.02 -10.43
N MET A 262 -1.22 22.52 -9.28
CA MET A 262 -2.25 23.15 -8.47
C MET A 262 -1.77 24.46 -7.85
N TRP A 263 -0.48 24.61 -7.57
CA TRP A 263 0.12 25.87 -7.13
C TRP A 263 0.11 26.96 -8.21
N TRP A 264 0.47 26.62 -9.46
CA TRP A 264 0.52 27.58 -10.56
C TRP A 264 -0.82 27.84 -11.27
N GLY A 265 -1.84 27.00 -11.05
CA GLY A 265 -2.99 26.91 -11.97
C GLY A 265 -4.38 26.97 -11.34
N ARG A 266 -4.52 26.93 -10.01
CA ARG A 266 -5.84 26.90 -9.36
C ARG A 266 -6.42 28.31 -9.22
N LYS A 267 -7.68 28.50 -9.62
CA LYS A 267 -8.45 29.75 -9.43
C LYS A 267 -9.73 29.54 -8.59
N GLN A 268 -10.03 28.30 -8.26
CA GLN A 268 -11.23 27.84 -7.59
C GLN A 268 -10.91 26.68 -6.66
N GLN A 269 -11.87 26.24 -5.85
CA GLN A 269 -11.69 25.03 -5.06
C GLN A 269 -11.74 23.81 -5.99
N THR A 270 -10.79 22.89 -5.84
CA THR A 270 -10.76 21.68 -6.68
C THR A 270 -10.29 20.48 -5.87
N ASP A 271 -11.11 19.43 -5.89
CA ASP A 271 -10.77 18.14 -5.29
C ASP A 271 -10.12 17.26 -6.36
N VAL A 272 -8.91 16.75 -6.09
CA VAL A 272 -8.19 15.85 -6.99
C VAL A 272 -8.23 14.45 -6.39
N MET A 273 -8.95 13.55 -7.04
CA MET A 273 -9.04 12.14 -6.68
C MET A 273 -8.05 11.34 -7.52
N VAL A 274 -7.18 10.57 -6.86
CA VAL A 274 -6.23 9.68 -7.53
C VAL A 274 -6.70 8.24 -7.37
N VAL A 275 -6.95 7.58 -8.50
CA VAL A 275 -7.43 6.19 -8.58
C VAL A 275 -6.38 5.35 -9.29
N VAL A 276 -6.04 4.22 -8.68
CA VAL A 276 -5.01 3.28 -9.15
C VAL A 276 -5.59 1.89 -9.03
N ASP A 277 -5.61 1.13 -10.13
CA ASP A 277 -6.16 -0.23 -10.16
C ASP A 277 -7.53 -0.37 -9.49
N ASP A 278 -8.44 0.56 -9.82
CA ASP A 278 -9.81 0.62 -9.31
C ASP A 278 -9.89 0.75 -7.76
N LYS A 279 -8.82 1.26 -7.13
CA LYS A 279 -8.79 1.65 -5.71
C LYS A 279 -8.50 3.13 -5.56
N THR A 280 -9.22 3.78 -4.65
CA THR A 280 -8.92 5.17 -4.28
C THR A 280 -7.62 5.20 -3.50
N LEU A 281 -6.63 5.92 -4.02
CA LEU A 281 -5.38 6.16 -3.31
C LEU A 281 -5.55 7.32 -2.30
N THR A 282 -6.09 8.44 -2.78
CA THR A 282 -6.36 9.64 -1.96
C THR A 282 -7.36 10.56 -2.66
N ILE A 283 -7.87 11.54 -1.91
CA ILE A 283 -8.56 12.72 -2.43
C ILE A 283 -7.98 13.96 -1.76
N LEU A 284 -7.32 14.82 -2.54
CA LEU A 284 -6.75 16.08 -2.06
C LEU A 284 -7.61 17.26 -2.48
N ARG A 285 -8.13 18.00 -1.50
CA ARG A 285 -8.84 19.26 -1.71
C ARG A 285 -7.86 20.42 -1.74
N TYR A 286 -7.80 21.13 -2.85
CA TYR A 286 -7.01 22.35 -2.98
C TYR A 286 -7.92 23.57 -2.82
N LYS A 287 -7.68 24.36 -1.77
CA LYS A 287 -8.44 25.59 -1.51
C LYS A 287 -8.02 26.71 -2.47
N LYS A 288 -8.97 27.58 -2.83
CA LYS A 288 -8.70 28.79 -3.64
C LYS A 288 -7.58 29.59 -2.96
N THR A 289 -6.57 30.01 -3.73
CA THR A 289 -5.64 31.05 -3.25
C THR A 289 -6.44 32.32 -3.04
N ALA A 290 -6.36 32.92 -1.84
CA ALA A 290 -6.82 34.29 -1.66
C ALA A 290 -6.08 35.13 -2.71
N ASP A 291 -6.84 35.88 -3.50
CA ASP A 291 -6.28 36.75 -4.53
C ASP A 291 -5.35 37.77 -3.83
N ASP A 292 -4.08 37.83 -4.25
CA ASP A 292 -3.26 39.04 -4.15
C ASP A 292 -3.68 40.01 -5.26
#